data_AF-A0A0D0D2W0-F1
#
_entry.id   AF-A0A0D0D2W0-F1
#
_cell.length_a   1.000
_cell.length_b   1.000
_cell.length_c   1.000
_cell.angle_alpha   90.00
_cell.angle_beta   90.00
_cell.angle_gamma   90.00
#
_symmetry.space_group_name_H-M   'P 1'
#
loop_
_entity.id
_entity.type
_entity.pdbx_description
1 polymer ?
#
loop_
_entity_poly.entity_id
_entity_poly.type
_entity_poly.pdbx_seq_one_letter_code
_entity_poly.pdbx_strand_id
1 'polypeptide(L)'
;EKFGVWLCLWQLKVVEVLLKGDKDVICTADTGMGKTLSFWLLLPFCPEGLWIVVAPLNMLGNQNAASLARAVIQAISINSETSTLSNFTVSIMMKNLNYDTDL
;
A
#
# COMPACT_ATOMS: atom_id res chain seq x y z
N GLU A 1 -1.79 -13.27 9.27
CA GLU A 1 -2.94 -13.00 8.38
C GLU A 1 -3.43 -11.57 8.62
N LYS A 2 -3.09 -10.59 7.77
CA LYS A 2 -3.32 -9.15 8.06
C LYS A 2 -4.67 -8.60 7.58
N PHE A 3 -5.30 -9.25 6.61
CA PHE A 3 -6.55 -8.79 5.99
C PHE A 3 -7.75 -9.71 6.23
N GLY A 4 -7.54 -10.92 6.78
CA GLY A 4 -8.62 -11.87 7.09
C GLY A 4 -9.46 -12.31 5.89
N VAL A 5 -8.91 -12.20 4.68
CA VAL A 5 -9.59 -12.52 3.41
C VAL A 5 -8.68 -13.35 2.51
N TRP A 6 -9.30 -14.27 1.77
CA TRP A 6 -8.61 -15.10 0.78
C TRP A 6 -8.73 -14.48 -0.60
N LEU A 7 -7.64 -14.54 -1.37
CA LEU A 7 -7.65 -14.14 -2.77
C LEU A 7 -8.36 -15.19 -3.63
N CYS A 8 -9.09 -14.71 -4.63
CA CYS A 8 -9.54 -15.56 -5.72
C CYS A 8 -8.42 -15.76 -6.76
N LEU A 9 -8.61 -16.74 -7.64
CA LEU A 9 -7.57 -17.21 -8.56
C LEU A 9 -6.95 -16.09 -9.43
N TRP A 10 -7.75 -15.15 -9.93
CA TRP A 10 -7.23 -14.09 -10.79
C TRP A 10 -6.43 -13.06 -9.99
N GLN A 11 -6.81 -12.75 -8.75
CA GLN A 11 -6.06 -11.85 -7.89
C GLN A 11 -4.68 -12.44 -7.56
N LEU A 12 -4.61 -13.75 -7.31
CA LEU A 12 -3.33 -14.45 -7.10
C LEU A 12 -2.41 -14.33 -8.32
N LYS A 13 -2.94 -14.52 -9.53
CA LYS A 13 -2.16 -14.37 -10.77
C LYS A 13 -1.64 -12.95 -10.95
N VAL A 14 -2.47 -11.94 -10.66
CA VAL A 14 -2.05 -10.53 -10.73
C VAL A 14 -0.93 -10.26 -9.73
N VAL A 15 -1.09 -10.72 -8.48
CA VAL A 15 -0.06 -10.56 -7.44
C VAL A 15 1.23 -11.27 -7.84
N GLU A 16 1.17 -12.49 -8.38
CA GLU A 16 2.36 -13.23 -8.82
C GLU A 16 3.14 -12.47 -9.89
N VAL A 17 2.46 -11.92 -10.91
CA VAL A 17 3.13 -11.16 -11.97
C VAL A 17 3.69 -9.85 -11.43
N LEU A 18 2.97 -9.16 -10.54
CA LEU A 18 3.44 -7.92 -9.92
C LEU A 18 4.66 -8.17 -9.01
N LEU A 19 4.73 -9.30 -8.31
CA LEU A 19 5.89 -9.68 -7.48
C LEU A 19 7.12 -10.08 -8.31
N LYS A 20 6.93 -10.63 -9.52
CA LYS A 20 8.05 -10.89 -10.44
C LYS A 20 8.71 -9.61 -10.92
N GLY A 21 7.92 -8.54 -11.08
CA GLY A 21 8.43 -7.20 -11.43
C GLY A 21 9.10 -7.13 -12.81
N ASP A 22 8.84 -8.11 -13.68
CA ASP A 22 9.47 -8.23 -15.01
C ASP A 22 8.63 -7.59 -16.12
N LYS A 23 7.39 -7.16 -15.82
CA LYS A 23 6.41 -6.69 -16.79
C LYS A 23 5.49 -5.62 -16.21
N ASP A 24 5.03 -4.73 -17.08
CA ASP A 24 3.90 -3.86 -16.80
C ASP A 24 2.58 -4.67 -16.88
N VAL A 25 1.70 -4.48 -15.89
CA VAL A 25 0.47 -5.27 -15.76
C VAL A 25 -0.76 -4.37 -15.90
N ILE A 26 -1.64 -4.71 -16.85
CA ILE A 26 -2.98 -4.12 -16.96
C ILE A 26 -3.99 -5.12 -16.42
N CYS A 27 -4.71 -4.72 -15.37
CA CYS A 27 -5.76 -5.52 -14.75
C CYS A 27 -7.12 -4.85 -14.95
N THR A 28 -8.00 -5.47 -15.73
CA THR A 28 -9.38 -5.03 -15.92
C THR A 28 -10.33 -5.88 -15.10
N ALA A 29 -11.02 -5.27 -14.13
CA ALA A 29 -12.03 -5.93 -13.30
C ALA A 29 -13.10 -4.91 -12.89
N ASP A 30 -14.34 -5.38 -12.74
CA ASP A 30 -15.47 -4.53 -12.36
C ASP A 30 -15.33 -3.98 -10.94
N THR A 31 -16.06 -2.91 -10.66
CA THR A 31 -16.13 -2.33 -9.31
C THR A 31 -16.79 -3.34 -8.36
N GLY A 32 -16.23 -3.48 -7.16
CA GLY A 32 -16.68 -4.49 -6.19
C GLY A 32 -15.98 -5.85 -6.31
N MET A 33 -15.29 -6.16 -7.42
CA MET A 33 -14.56 -7.43 -7.59
C MET A 33 -13.29 -7.56 -6.73
N GLY A 34 -12.95 -6.55 -5.92
CA GLY A 34 -11.80 -6.62 -5.01
C GLY A 34 -10.44 -6.34 -5.67
N LYS A 35 -10.40 -5.63 -6.80
CA LYS A 35 -9.14 -5.20 -7.45
C LYS A 35 -8.18 -4.45 -6.52
N THR A 36 -8.70 -3.67 -5.58
CA THR A 36 -7.89 -2.93 -4.61
C THR A 36 -7.09 -3.85 -3.68
N LEU A 37 -7.64 -5.00 -3.32
CA LEU A 37 -6.99 -5.96 -2.42
C LEU A 37 -5.68 -6.51 -3.02
N SER A 38 -5.64 -6.67 -4.34
CA SER A 38 -4.45 -7.11 -5.07
C SER A 38 -3.27 -6.15 -4.89
N PHE A 39 -3.51 -4.84 -4.79
CA PHE A 39 -2.45 -3.86 -4.52
C PHE A 39 -1.91 -3.97 -3.09
N TRP A 40 -2.79 -4.17 -2.11
CA TRP A 40 -2.39 -4.22 -0.70
C TRP A 40 -1.67 -5.49 -0.32
N LEU A 41 -1.93 -6.60 -1.02
CA LEU A 41 -1.22 -7.85 -0.77
C LEU A 41 0.26 -7.80 -1.17
N LEU A 42 0.69 -6.81 -1.96
CA LEU A 42 2.08 -6.64 -2.34
C LEU A 42 2.92 -6.04 -1.20
N LEU A 43 2.30 -5.31 -0.28
CA LEU A 43 2.98 -4.59 0.80
C LEU A 43 3.84 -5.48 1.70
N PRO A 44 3.38 -6.67 2.17
CA PRO A 44 4.21 -7.56 2.99
C PRO A 44 5.45 -8.09 2.28
N PHE A 45 5.48 -8.10 0.95
CA PHE A 45 6.62 -8.58 0.15
C PHE A 45 7.62 -7.46 -0.15
N CYS A 46 7.33 -6.22 0.27
CA CYS A 46 8.17 -5.06 0.06
C CYS A 46 8.46 -4.36 1.40
N PRO A 47 9.24 -5.00 2.31
CA PRO A 47 9.41 -4.51 3.68
C PRO A 47 10.12 -3.15 3.78
N GLU A 48 10.95 -2.81 2.80
CA GLU A 48 11.70 -1.53 2.77
C GLU A 48 11.24 -0.59 1.66
N GLY A 49 10.27 -0.99 0.84
CA GLY A 49 9.86 -0.21 -0.33
C GLY A 49 8.63 0.65 -0.09
N LEU A 50 8.49 1.66 -0.95
CA LEU A 50 7.34 2.55 -0.99
C LEU A 50 6.37 2.08 -2.06
N TRP A 51 5.11 1.87 -1.69
CA TRP A 51 4.04 1.54 -2.62
C TRP A 51 3.19 2.78 -2.92
N ILE A 52 3.25 3.29 -4.15
CA ILE A 52 2.52 4.48 -4.58
C ILE A 52 1.27 4.05 -5.34
N VAL A 53 0.09 4.45 -4.85
CA VAL A 53 -1.18 4.22 -5.52
C VAL A 53 -1.78 5.57 -5.92
N VAL A 54 -1.94 5.78 -7.22
CA VAL A 54 -2.61 6.97 -7.75
C VAL A 54 -4.10 6.68 -7.87
N ALA A 55 -4.91 7.43 -7.12
CA ALA A 55 -6.36 7.37 -7.19
C ALA A 55 -6.92 8.69 -7.74
N PRO A 56 -7.88 8.67 -8.70
CA PRO A 56 -8.42 9.89 -9.28
C PRO A 56 -9.36 10.67 -8.35
N LEU A 57 -9.84 10.05 -7.25
CA LEU A 57 -10.69 10.70 -6.25
C LEU A 57 -10.00 10.76 -4.89
N ASN A 58 -9.93 11.96 -4.30
CA ASN A 58 -9.41 12.18 -2.94
C ASN A 58 -10.11 11.30 -1.90
N MET A 59 -11.43 11.16 -2.01
CA MET A 59 -12.22 10.32 -1.12
C MET A 59 -11.77 8.85 -1.14
N LEU A 60 -11.41 8.31 -2.31
CA LEU A 60 -10.89 6.94 -2.43
C LEU A 60 -9.51 6.81 -1.77
N GLY A 61 -8.63 7.79 -1.97
CA GLY A 61 -7.32 7.82 -1.30
C GLY A 61 -7.46 7.79 0.21
N ASN A 62 -8.36 8.61 0.77
CA ASN A 62 -8.62 8.67 2.21
C ASN A 62 -9.23 7.37 2.75
N GLN A 63 -10.18 6.76 2.03
CA GLN A 63 -10.78 5.47 2.40
C GLN A 63 -9.76 4.33 2.39
N ASN A 64 -8.84 4.35 1.43
CA ASN A 64 -7.76 3.38 1.33
C ASN A 64 -6.78 3.52 2.50
N ALA A 65 -6.32 4.74 2.79
CA ALA A 65 -5.43 5.01 3.93
C ALA A 65 -6.06 4.58 5.26
N ALA A 66 -7.34 4.89 5.48
CA ALA A 66 -8.07 4.46 6.67
C ALA A 66 -8.21 2.92 6.76
N SER A 67 -8.39 2.24 5.63
CA SER A 67 -8.48 0.78 5.60
C SER A 67 -7.14 0.11 5.89
N LEU A 68 -6.04 0.68 5.42
CA LEU A 68 -4.68 0.22 5.72
C LEU A 68 -4.32 0.46 7.19
N ALA A 69 -4.70 1.62 7.75
CA ALA A 69 -4.50 1.91 9.17
C ALA A 69 -5.19 0.87 10.06
N ARG A 70 -6.42 0.44 9.71
CA ARG A 70 -7.13 -0.65 10.41
C ARG A 70 -6.41 -2.00 10.34
N ALA A 71 -5.62 -2.23 9.28
CA ALA A 71 -4.78 -3.42 9.12
C ALA A 71 -3.38 -3.25 9.76
N VAL A 72 -3.14 -2.17 10.51
CA VAL A 72 -1.85 -1.82 11.12
C VAL A 72 -0.76 -1.71 10.04
N ILE A 73 -1.10 -1.03 8.95
CA ILE A 73 -0.20 -0.68 7.86
C ILE A 73 -0.18 0.84 7.75
N GLN A 74 1.02 1.42 7.77
CA GLN A 74 1.20 2.85 7.63
C GLN A 74 0.93 3.28 6.19
N ALA A 75 0.01 4.21 6.02
CA ALA A 75 -0.35 4.78 4.72
C ALA A 75 -0.77 6.24 4.88
N ILE A 76 -0.44 7.05 3.88
CA ILE A 76 -0.80 8.46 3.82
C ILE A 76 -1.50 8.76 2.49
N SER A 77 -2.55 9.58 2.54
CA SER A 77 -3.23 10.11 1.36
C SER A 77 -2.69 11.50 1.05
N ILE A 78 -2.07 11.66 -0.12
CA ILE A 78 -1.51 12.94 -0.59
C ILE A 78 -2.45 13.51 -1.64
N ASN A 79 -2.97 14.72 -1.39
CA ASN A 79 -3.80 15.48 -2.30
C ASN A 79 -3.45 16.98 -2.19
N SER A 80 -4.19 17.84 -2.89
CA SER A 80 -3.95 19.30 -2.89
C SER A 80 -3.98 19.93 -1.49
N GLU A 81 -4.80 19.42 -0.58
CA GLU A 81 -4.95 19.94 0.79
C GLU A 81 -3.85 19.43 1.72
N THR A 82 -3.36 18.20 1.49
CA THR A 82 -2.33 17.55 2.31
C THR A 82 -0.92 17.64 1.72
N SER A 83 -0.72 18.40 0.64
CA SER A 83 0.58 18.62 -0.01
C SER A 83 1.46 19.60 0.78
N THR A 84 1.82 19.24 2.00
CA THR A 84 2.70 20.03 2.89
C THR A 84 4.06 19.37 3.03
N LEU A 85 5.10 20.18 3.26
CA LEU A 85 6.48 19.69 3.45
C LEU A 85 6.57 18.63 4.57
N SER A 86 5.77 18.77 5.63
CA SER A 86 5.72 17.80 6.74
C SER A 86 5.38 16.39 6.27
N ASN A 87 4.43 16.24 5.33
CA ASN A 87 3.98 14.93 4.85
C ASN A 87 5.01 14.27 3.93
N PHE A 88 5.88 15.06 3.29
CA PHE A 88 6.99 14.55 2.47
C PHE A 88 8.28 14.31 3.27
N THR A 89 8.38 14.82 4.50
CA THR A 89 9.59 14.70 5.35
C THR A 89 9.56 13.45 6.25
N VAL A 90 8.51 12.62 6.17
CA VAL A 90 8.32 11.43 7.04
C VAL A 90 9.43 10.37 6.88
N SER A 91 10.27 10.44 5.85
CA SER A 91 11.44 9.57 5.71
C SER A 91 12.67 10.15 6.43
N ILE A 92 13.03 9.60 7.60
CA ILE A 92 14.41 9.33 8.11
C ILE A 92 14.43 9.08 9.64
N MET A 93 13.44 9.53 10.43
CA MET A 93 13.55 9.42 11.91
C MET A 93 13.33 8.01 12.49
N MET A 94 12.67 7.08 11.78
CA MET A 94 12.45 5.72 12.31
C MET A 94 13.68 4.80 12.22
N LYS A 95 14.75 5.17 11.51
CA LYS A 95 16.00 4.37 11.52
C LYS A 95 16.89 4.62 12.75
N ASN A 96 16.66 5.70 13.51
CA ASN A 96 17.52 6.08 14.64
C ASN A 96 17.01 5.62 16.02
N LEU A 97 15.87 4.92 16.11
CA LEU A 97 15.31 4.47 17.40
C LEU A 97 15.58 2.98 17.72
N ASN A 98 16.27 2.25 16.84
CA ASN A 98 16.62 0.83 17.06
C ASN A 98 18.13 0.59 17.26
N TYR A 99 18.94 1.65 17.47
CA TYR A 99 20.37 1.52 17.77
C TYR A 99 20.72 1.77 19.25
N ASP A 100 19.73 2.05 20.11
CA ASP A 100 19.96 2.47 21.50
C ASP A 100 19.34 1.55 22.57
N THR A 101 19.00 0.30 22.22
CA THR A 101 18.47 -0.69 23.20
C THR A 101 19.27 -2.00 23.28
N ASP A 102 20.50 -2.02 22.78
CA ASP A 102 21.45 -3.11 23.05
C ASP A 102 22.62 -2.58 23.91
N LEU A 103 22.34 -2.35 25.19
CA LEU A 103 23.31 -2.31 26.30
C LEU A 103 22.77 -3.13 27.47
#